data_AF-A0A494Y369-F1
#
_entry.id   AF-A0A494Y369-F1
#
_cell.length_a   1.000
_cell.length_b   1.000
_cell.length_c   1.000
_cell.angle_alpha   90.00
_cell.angle_beta   90.00
_cell.angle_gamma   90.00
#
_symmetry.space_group_name_H-M   'P 1'
#
loop_
_entity.id
_entity.type
_entity.pdbx_description
1 polymer ?
#
loop_
_entity_poly.entity_id
_entity_poly.type
_entity_poly.pdbx_seq_one_letter_code
_entity_poly.pdbx_strand_id
1 'polypeptide(L)'
;MAPTAASVQAILASHKFEQQGYRSCMALLKLAGKHGVARLEAAFAKALSCTPRPSFRSIKTILTTGQDRLEVHSETKATPLSSESHGFIRGADHYGRA
;
A
#
# COMPACT_ATOMS: atom_id res chain seq x y z
N MET A 1 -10.62 -17.62 -10.63
CA MET A 1 -10.89 -16.17 -10.79
C MET A 1 -9.55 -15.46 -10.64
N ALA A 2 -9.12 -14.66 -11.63
CA ALA A 2 -7.78 -14.06 -11.60
C ALA A 2 -7.63 -13.05 -10.43
N PRO A 3 -6.50 -13.05 -9.69
CA PRO A 3 -6.32 -12.21 -8.50
C PRO A 3 -6.38 -10.70 -8.81
N THR A 4 -6.03 -10.33 -10.03
CA THR A 4 -6.13 -8.98 -10.61
C THR A 4 -7.56 -8.45 -10.63
N ALA A 5 -8.52 -9.23 -11.13
CA ALA A 5 -9.91 -8.79 -11.27
C ALA A 5 -10.56 -8.51 -9.90
N ALA A 6 -10.36 -9.42 -8.94
CA ALA A 6 -10.87 -9.26 -7.57
C ALA A 6 -10.27 -8.02 -6.87
N SER A 7 -8.98 -7.79 -7.07
CA SER A 7 -8.29 -6.65 -6.46
C SER A 7 -8.71 -5.31 -7.08
N VAL A 8 -8.89 -5.26 -8.40
CA VAL A 8 -9.38 -4.06 -9.11
C VAL A 8 -10.81 -3.74 -8.66
N GLN A 9 -11.68 -4.74 -8.52
CA GLN A 9 -13.03 -4.55 -7.98
C GLN A 9 -13.00 -4.04 -6.54
N ALA A 10 -12.13 -4.58 -5.68
CA ALA A 10 -11.97 -4.10 -4.31
C ALA A 10 -11.51 -2.63 -4.25
N ILE A 11 -10.61 -2.22 -5.14
CA ILE A 11 -10.16 -0.83 -5.26
C ILE A 11 -11.31 0.06 -5.75
N LEU A 12 -12.02 -0.33 -6.82
CA LEU A 12 -13.15 0.42 -7.35
C LEU A 12 -14.26 0.58 -6.29
N ALA A 13 -14.64 -0.49 -5.60
CA ALA A 13 -15.64 -0.47 -4.54
C ALA A 13 -15.23 0.37 -3.32
N SER A 14 -13.92 0.61 -3.11
CA SER A 14 -13.44 1.47 -2.03
C SER A 14 -13.54 2.96 -2.33
N HIS A 15 -13.63 3.36 -3.61
CA HIS A 15 -13.71 4.75 -4.00
C HIS A 15 -15.17 5.22 -4.03
N LYS A 16 -15.50 6.20 -3.17
CA LYS A 16 -16.81 6.89 -3.17
C LYS A 16 -17.04 7.74 -4.42
N PHE A 17 -15.99 8.06 -5.17
CA PHE A 17 -16.04 8.97 -6.33
C PHE A 17 -15.53 8.24 -7.58
N GLU A 18 -16.38 8.12 -8.60
CA GLU A 18 -16.11 7.35 -9.82
C GLU A 18 -14.84 7.83 -10.56
N GLN A 19 -14.61 9.14 -10.58
CA GLN A 19 -13.44 9.75 -11.23
C GLN A 19 -12.12 9.33 -10.57
N GLN A 20 -12.13 9.10 -9.26
CA GLN A 20 -10.94 8.63 -8.53
C GLN A 20 -10.68 7.15 -8.79
N GLY A 21 -11.74 6.34 -8.87
CA GLY A 21 -11.68 4.93 -9.27
C GLY A 21 -11.11 4.77 -10.69
N TYR A 22 -11.54 5.62 -11.63
CA TYR A 22 -11.06 5.60 -13.02
C TYR A 22 -9.57 5.92 -13.12
N ARG A 23 -9.09 6.98 -12.43
CA ARG A 23 -7.66 7.33 -12.41
C ARG A 23 -6.81 6.22 -11.82
N SER A 24 -7.29 5.56 -10.76
CA SER A 24 -6.61 4.41 -10.15
C SER A 24 -6.51 3.22 -11.13
N CYS A 25 -7.59 2.89 -11.84
CA CYS A 25 -7.59 1.80 -12.82
C CYS A 25 -6.68 2.09 -14.04
N MET A 26 -6.71 3.32 -14.56
CA MET A 26 -5.80 3.77 -15.61
C MET A 26 -4.33 3.67 -15.18
N ALA A 27 -4.03 4.05 -13.93
CA ALA A 27 -2.68 3.94 -13.39
C ALA A 27 -2.22 2.48 -13.24
N LEU A 28 -3.14 1.56 -12.89
CA LEU A 28 -2.87 0.11 -12.84
C LEU A 28 -2.58 -0.46 -14.23
N LEU A 29 -3.37 -0.10 -15.25
CA LEU A 29 -3.13 -0.50 -16.63
C LEU A 29 -1.76 -0.03 -17.13
N LYS A 30 -1.37 1.21 -16.79
CA LYS A 30 -0.06 1.75 -17.13
C LYS A 30 1.10 1.01 -16.43
N LEU A 31 0.89 0.53 -15.20
CA LEU A 31 1.86 -0.33 -14.50
C LEU A 31 1.98 -1.71 -15.15
N ALA A 32 0.85 -2.29 -15.58
CA ALA A 32 0.83 -3.57 -16.30
C ALA A 32 1.66 -3.50 -17.58
N GLY A 33 1.56 -2.40 -18.34
CA GLY A 33 2.37 -2.18 -19.54
C GLY A 33 3.87 -2.01 -19.27
N LYS A 34 4.26 -1.54 -18.07
CA LYS A 34 5.67 -1.32 -17.71
C LYS A 34 6.36 -2.55 -17.13
N HIS A 35 5.66 -3.29 -16.28
CA HIS A 35 6.24 -4.42 -15.53
C HIS A 35 5.82 -5.79 -16.07
N GLY A 36 4.83 -5.83 -16.97
CA GLY A 36 4.23 -7.06 -17.50
C GLY A 36 3.11 -7.58 -16.60
N VAL A 37 2.19 -8.33 -17.22
CA VAL A 37 0.99 -8.87 -16.55
C VAL A 37 1.37 -9.86 -15.44
N ALA A 38 2.34 -10.74 -15.68
CA ALA A 38 2.77 -11.75 -14.70
C ALA A 38 3.27 -11.14 -13.38
N ARG A 39 4.07 -10.06 -13.45
CA ARG A 39 4.56 -9.36 -12.25
C ARG A 39 3.44 -8.60 -11.53
N LEU A 40 2.49 -8.07 -12.29
CA LEU A 40 1.32 -7.39 -11.73
C LEU A 40 0.47 -8.37 -10.92
N GLU A 41 0.21 -9.57 -11.45
CA GLU A 41 -0.56 -10.60 -10.75
C GLU A 41 0.13 -11.07 -9.47
N ALA A 42 1.45 -11.31 -9.52
CA ALA A 42 2.24 -11.65 -8.34
C ALA A 42 2.18 -10.54 -7.27
N ALA A 43 2.27 -9.27 -7.68
CA ALA A 43 2.14 -8.13 -6.77
C ALA A 43 0.75 -8.04 -6.13
N PHE A 44 -0.32 -8.32 -6.89
CA PHE A 44 -1.68 -8.35 -6.36
C PHE A 44 -1.91 -9.49 -5.39
N ALA A 45 -1.43 -10.70 -5.71
CA ALA A 45 -1.50 -11.85 -4.81
C ALA A 45 -0.79 -11.54 -3.48
N LYS A 46 0.39 -10.91 -3.54
CA LYS A 46 1.14 -10.49 -2.35
C LYS A 46 0.40 -9.40 -1.57
N ALA A 47 -0.14 -8.39 -2.25
CA ALA A 47 -0.90 -7.32 -1.60
C ALA A 47 -2.12 -7.86 -0.85
N LEU A 48 -2.85 -8.83 -1.43
CA LEU A 48 -3.99 -9.49 -0.79
C LEU A 48 -3.57 -10.33 0.42
N SER A 49 -2.39 -10.98 0.37
CA SER A 49 -1.86 -11.70 1.54
C SER A 49 -1.50 -10.77 2.70
N CYS A 50 -1.05 -9.54 2.41
CA CYS A 50 -0.66 -8.58 3.43
C CYS A 50 -1.84 -7.76 3.98
N THR A 51 -2.86 -7.50 3.15
CA THR A 51 -3.98 -6.61 3.52
C THR A 51 -5.24 -7.01 2.78
N PRO A 52 -6.40 -7.14 3.46
CA PRO A 52 -7.66 -7.54 2.82
C PRO A 52 -8.20 -6.50 1.82
N ARG A 53 -7.75 -5.25 1.91
CA ARG A 53 -8.05 -4.15 0.97
C ARG A 53 -6.76 -3.53 0.43
N PRO A 54 -6.20 -4.08 -0.66
CA PRO A 54 -5.00 -3.52 -1.25
C PRO A 54 -5.28 -2.16 -1.90
N SER A 55 -4.40 -1.19 -1.71
CA SER A 55 -4.47 0.13 -2.36
C SER A 55 -3.49 0.22 -3.53
N PHE A 56 -3.75 1.14 -4.47
CA PHE A 56 -2.82 1.43 -5.58
C PHE A 56 -1.40 1.74 -5.07
N ARG A 57 -1.29 2.46 -3.95
CA ARG A 57 -0.01 2.84 -3.36
C ARG A 57 0.76 1.61 -2.89
N SER A 58 0.09 0.66 -2.25
CA SER A 58 0.67 -0.61 -1.81
C SER A 58 1.20 -1.43 -3.00
N ILE A 59 0.39 -1.57 -4.06
CA ILE A 59 0.77 -2.33 -5.26
C ILE A 59 1.96 -1.69 -5.97
N LYS A 60 1.95 -0.35 -6.10
CA LYS A 60 3.07 0.41 -6.66
C LYS A 60 4.34 0.16 -5.84
N THR A 61 4.27 0.23 -4.52
CA THR A 61 5.41 -0.03 -3.64
C THR A 61 5.97 -1.44 -3.83
N ILE A 62 5.11 -2.47 -3.87
CA ILE A 62 5.51 -3.87 -4.09
C ILE A 62 6.25 -4.03 -5.42
N LEU A 63 5.74 -3.42 -6.50
CA LEU A 63 6.36 -3.47 -7.82
C LEU A 63 7.68 -2.70 -7.89
N THR A 64 7.77 -1.53 -7.24
CA THR A 64 9.01 -0.74 -7.22
C THR A 64 10.11 -1.37 -6.38
N THR A 65 9.74 -2.06 -5.29
CA THR A 65 10.68 -2.76 -4.41
C THR A 65 11.04 -4.15 -4.93
N GLY A 66 10.36 -4.64 -5.97
CA GLY A 66 10.57 -5.99 -6.49
C GLY A 66 10.09 -7.09 -5.56
N GLN A 67 9.27 -6.76 -4.56
CA GLN A 67 8.72 -7.73 -3.60
C GLN A 67 7.80 -8.77 -4.27
N ASP A 68 7.33 -8.49 -5.49
CA ASP A 68 6.60 -9.44 -6.35
C ASP A 68 7.44 -10.65 -6.76
N ARG A 69 8.78 -10.53 -6.76
CA ARG A 69 9.72 -11.61 -7.13
C ARG A 69 10.29 -12.36 -5.94
N LEU A 70 10.23 -11.75 -4.75
CA LEU A 70 10.66 -12.41 -3.53
C LEU A 70 9.55 -13.40 -3.17
N GLU A 71 9.81 -14.68 -3.44
CA GLU A 71 8.99 -15.78 -2.95
C GLU A 71 8.74 -15.64 -1.45
N VAL A 72 7.65 -16.25 -1.00
CA VAL A 72 7.02 -16.17 0.31
C VAL A 72 8.01 -16.47 1.45
N HIS A 73 8.85 -15.50 1.76
CA HIS A 73 9.55 -15.38 3.03
C HIS A 73 8.95 -14.16 3.68
N SER A 74 7.86 -14.45 4.39
CA SER A 74 7.63 -13.97 5.74
C SER A 74 8.63 -12.92 6.19
N GLU A 75 8.33 -11.66 5.92
CA GLU A 75 8.61 -10.65 6.93
C GLU A 75 7.67 -9.48 6.69
N THR A 76 6.58 -9.53 7.43
CA THR A 76 6.18 -8.40 8.27
C THR A 76 7.43 -7.77 8.88
N LYS A 77 8.15 -6.97 8.09
CA LYS A 77 8.78 -5.79 8.63
C LYS A 77 7.66 -4.78 8.74
N ALA A 78 6.75 -5.04 9.69
CA ALA A 78 6.26 -3.94 10.47
C ALA A 78 7.54 -3.24 10.93
N THR A 79 7.86 -2.11 10.29
CA THR A 79 8.63 -1.10 10.99
C THR A 79 7.97 -1.04 12.36
N PRO A 80 8.65 -1.40 13.47
CA PRO A 80 8.20 -0.85 14.71
C PRO A 80 8.20 0.65 14.43
N LEU A 81 7.02 1.26 14.44
CA LEU A 81 6.95 2.63 14.87
C LEU A 81 7.59 2.54 16.25
N SER A 82 8.90 2.82 16.30
CA SER A 82 9.56 3.18 17.54
C SER A 82 8.86 4.47 17.94
N SER A 83 7.73 4.30 18.62
CA SER A 83 6.94 5.33 19.26
C SER A 83 7.61 5.67 20.58
N GLU A 84 8.90 5.97 20.53
CA GLU A 84 9.72 6.41 21.64
C GLU A 84 10.79 7.28 20.98
N SER A 85 10.56 8.55 20.62
CA SER A 85 10.94 9.64 21.52
C SER A 85 10.80 10.99 20.80
N HIS A 86 9.61 11.36 20.32
CA HIS A 86 9.39 12.75 19.84
C HIS A 86 8.08 13.33 20.37
N GLY A 87 7.86 13.18 21.68
CA GLY A 87 7.02 14.12 22.40
C GLY A 87 7.83 15.37 22.70
N PHE A 88 7.74 16.41 21.86
CA PHE A 88 8.16 17.75 22.27
C PHE A 88 7.13 18.31 23.27
N ILE A 89 7.07 17.71 24.47
CA ILE A 89 6.35 18.31 25.58
C ILE A 89 7.23 19.46 26.07
N ARG A 90 6.78 20.70 25.86
CA ARG A 90 7.38 21.85 26.52
C ARG A 90 7.13 21.69 28.01
N GLY A 91 8.20 21.54 28.79
CA GLY A 91 8.14 21.25 30.22
C GLY A 91 7.37 22.31 31.02
N ALA A 92 6.92 21.92 32.22
CA ALA A 92 6.16 22.77 33.14
C ALA A 92 6.87 24.09 33.51
N ASP A 93 8.18 24.21 33.25
CA ASP A 93 8.94 25.47 33.29
C ASP A 93 8.30 26.62 32.49
N HIS A 94 7.49 26.32 31.46
CA HIS A 94 6.80 27.34 30.67
C HIS A 94 5.64 28.05 31.42
N TYR A 95 5.18 27.51 32.55
CA TYR A 95 4.10 28.09 33.36
C TYR A 95 4.59 28.71 34.68
N GLY A 96 5.90 28.73 34.93
CA GLY A 96 6.50 29.24 36.16
C GLY A 96 6.85 30.73 36.14
N ARG A 97 5.86 31.62 36.08
CA ARG A 97 5.98 32.97 36.66
C ARG A 97 4.60 33.53 37.01
N ALA A 98 4.17 33.25 38.24
CA ALA A 98 3.24 34.11 38.98
C ALA A 98 4.06 34.80 40.08
#